data_AF-G5KCK7-F1
#
_entry.id   AF-G5KCK7-F1
#
_cell.length_a   1.000
_cell.length_b   1.000
_cell.length_c   1.000
_cell.angle_alpha   90.00
_cell.angle_beta   90.00
_cell.angle_gamma   90.00
#
_symmetry.space_group_name_H-M   'P 1'
#
loop_
_entity.id
_entity.type
_entity.pdbx_description
1 polymer ?
#
loop_
_entity_poly.entity_id
_entity_poly.type
_entity_poly.pdbx_seq_one_letter_code
_entity_poly.pdbx_strand_id
1 'polypeptide(L)'
;MNLAILIIVFLFALIISNVINRMFPKIPLPFIQLVFGLAFGFMNNGNRISVDPELFLAFVIAPLNFREGQETHFKSLVKYRSMILYLILPGVFLTTIVIGLVAKSILPIELPLAACFALGASLGPTDAVAFIAMSKRFHFPKRVENILKLEGF
;
A
#
# COMPACT_ATOMS: atom_id res chain seq x y z
N MET A 1 17.33 -18.17 -7.28
CA MET A 1 16.45 -19.03 -6.45
C MET A 1 15.23 -19.37 -7.30
N ASN A 2 14.81 -20.64 -7.39
CA ASN A 2 13.63 -20.98 -8.19
C ASN A 2 12.38 -20.27 -7.64
N LEU A 3 11.48 -19.83 -8.53
CA LEU A 3 10.25 -19.11 -8.19
C LEU A 3 9.40 -19.87 -7.14
N ALA A 4 9.38 -21.21 -7.22
CA ALA A 4 8.73 -22.05 -6.22
C ALA A 4 9.31 -21.87 -4.79
N ILE A 5 10.64 -21.79 -4.66
CA ILE A 5 11.30 -21.59 -3.37
C ILE A 5 10.99 -20.19 -2.83
N LEU A 6 10.96 -19.18 -3.71
CA LEU A 6 10.58 -17.82 -3.35
C LEU A 6 9.14 -17.75 -2.80
N ILE A 7 8.20 -18.43 -3.45
CA ILE A 7 6.81 -18.51 -2.97
C ILE A 7 6.76 -19.19 -1.61
N ILE A 8 7.48 -20.29 -1.41
CA ILE A 8 7.52 -21.00 -0.12
C ILE A 8 8.07 -20.10 0.98
N VAL A 9 9.19 -19.42 0.73
CA VAL A 9 9.79 -18.47 1.69
C VAL A 9 8.83 -17.32 2.00
N PHE A 10 8.16 -16.78 0.98
CA PHE A 10 7.16 -15.72 1.14
C PHE A 10 5.98 -16.17 2.00
N LEU A 11 5.39 -17.34 1.71
CA LEU A 11 4.30 -17.91 2.50
C LEU A 11 4.73 -18.20 3.94
N PHE A 12 5.94 -18.71 4.14
CA PHE A 12 6.49 -18.97 5.47
C PHE A 12 6.67 -17.67 6.26
N ALA A 13 7.19 -16.62 5.61
CA ALA A 13 7.31 -15.28 6.21
C ALA A 13 5.94 -14.71 6.59
N LEU A 14 4.89 -14.92 5.79
CA LEU A 14 3.51 -14.51 6.11
C LEU A 14 2.97 -15.24 7.35
N ILE A 15 3.20 -16.55 7.45
CA ILE A 15 2.78 -17.35 8.60
C ILE A 15 3.49 -16.84 9.87
N ILE A 16 4.82 -16.69 9.82
CA ILE A 16 5.60 -16.16 10.95
C ILE A 16 5.14 -14.75 11.33
N SER A 17 4.90 -13.88 10.34
CA SER A 17 4.42 -12.51 10.59
C SER A 17 3.10 -12.51 11.36
N ASN A 18 2.17 -13.41 11.00
CA ASN A 18 0.91 -13.57 11.71
C ASN A 18 1.10 -14.11 13.14
N VAL A 19 2.01 -15.06 13.34
CA VAL A 19 2.35 -15.56 14.68
C VAL A 19 2.93 -14.44 15.55
N ILE A 20 3.88 -13.67 15.03
CA ILE A 20 4.49 -12.53 15.74
C ILE A 20 3.44 -11.47 16.05
N ASN A 21 2.58 -11.12 15.09
CA ASN A 21 1.50 -10.17 15.30
C ASN A 21 0.53 -10.65 16.41
N ARG A 22 0.31 -11.96 16.55
CA ARG A 22 -0.50 -12.52 17.64
C ARG A 22 0.19 -12.42 19.00
N MET A 23 1.50 -12.60 19.06
CA MET A 23 2.29 -12.46 20.29
C MET A 23 2.48 -11.00 20.71
N PHE A 24 2.70 -10.12 19.73
CA PHE A 24 2.89 -8.68 19.91
C PHE A 24 1.76 -7.94 19.22
N PRO A 25 0.54 -8.00 19.75
CA PRO A 25 -0.63 -7.41 19.14
C PRO A 25 -0.60 -5.89 19.18
N LYS A 26 0.50 -5.22 19.58
CA LYS A 26 0.72 -3.77 19.53
C LYS A 26 1.30 -3.29 18.18
N ILE A 27 1.95 -4.18 17.43
CA ILE A 27 2.64 -3.84 16.18
C ILE A 27 1.71 -4.13 14.99
N PRO A 28 1.51 -3.21 14.03
CA PRO A 28 0.73 -3.50 12.82
C PRO A 28 1.38 -4.60 11.97
N LEU A 29 0.56 -5.50 11.43
CA LEU A 29 1.04 -6.57 10.54
C LEU A 29 1.84 -6.05 9.33
N PRO A 30 1.43 -4.97 8.62
CA PRO A 30 2.20 -4.44 7.50
C PRO A 30 3.61 -4.02 7.89
N PHE A 31 3.80 -3.53 9.11
CA PHE A 31 5.12 -3.13 9.61
C PHE A 31 6.02 -4.36 9.82
N ILE A 32 5.50 -5.44 10.40
CA ILE A 32 6.23 -6.71 10.58
C ILE A 32 6.66 -7.26 9.22
N GLN A 33 5.76 -7.25 8.24
CA GLN A 33 6.02 -7.71 6.88
C GLN A 33 7.07 -6.85 6.17
N LEU A 34 7.05 -5.52 6.36
CA LEU A 34 8.07 -4.61 5.84
C LEU A 34 9.45 -4.93 6.40
N VAL A 35 9.56 -5.17 7.72
CA VAL A 35 10.83 -5.53 8.36
C VAL A 35 11.37 -6.86 7.82
N PHE A 36 10.51 -7.86 7.62
CA PHE A 36 10.91 -9.13 7.00
C PHE A 36 11.35 -8.97 5.55
N GLY A 37 10.64 -8.16 4.75
CA GLY A 37 11.03 -7.85 3.38
C GLY A 37 12.40 -7.19 3.32
N LEU A 38 12.66 -6.21 4.19
CA LEU A 38 13.96 -5.54 4.30
C LEU A 38 15.07 -6.52 4.74
N ALA A 39 14.85 -7.29 5.80
CA ALA A 39 15.81 -8.26 6.30
C ALA A 39 16.16 -9.30 5.23
N PHE A 40 15.17 -9.81 4.51
CA PHE A 40 15.37 -10.73 3.40
C PHE A 40 16.14 -10.07 2.24
N GLY A 41 15.80 -8.83 1.90
CA GLY A 41 16.52 -8.04 0.88
C GLY A 41 18.00 -7.85 1.21
N PHE A 42 18.34 -7.49 2.45
CA PHE A 42 19.73 -7.37 2.90
C PHE A 42 20.46 -8.72 2.88
N MET A 43 19.82 -9.80 3.33
CA MET A 43 20.44 -11.13 3.39
C MET A 43 20.73 -11.70 2.00
N ASN A 44 19.94 -11.33 0.99
CA ASN A 44 20.12 -11.77 -0.39
C ASN A 44 21.22 -10.99 -1.16
N ASN A 45 21.90 -10.05 -0.49
CA ASN A 45 23.16 -9.43 -0.92
C ASN A 45 23.21 -8.95 -2.39
N GLY A 46 22.11 -8.36 -2.87
CA GLY A 46 22.03 -7.80 -4.22
C GLY A 46 21.66 -8.78 -5.35
N ASN A 47 21.42 -10.06 -5.05
CA ASN A 47 20.82 -10.97 -6.02
C ASN A 47 19.40 -10.49 -6.35
N ARG A 48 19.24 -9.92 -7.55
CA ARG A 48 17.94 -9.40 -8.00
C ARG A 48 16.99 -10.56 -8.19
N ILE A 49 15.95 -10.60 -7.37
CA ILE A 49 14.79 -11.44 -7.62
C ILE A 49 13.97 -10.73 -8.69
N SER A 50 14.06 -11.22 -9.92
CA SER A 50 13.24 -10.72 -11.02
C SER A 50 11.83 -11.33 -10.90
N VAL A 51 10.91 -10.59 -10.26
CA VAL A 51 9.47 -10.85 -10.40
C VAL A 51 9.02 -10.06 -11.61
N ASP A 52 8.31 -10.74 -12.53
CA ASP A 52 7.69 -10.08 -13.67
C ASP A 52 6.60 -9.10 -13.16
N PRO A 53 6.73 -7.79 -13.42
CA PRO A 53 5.75 -6.81 -12.98
C PRO A 53 4.35 -7.06 -13.56
N GLU A 54 4.26 -7.55 -14.80
CA GLU A 54 2.98 -7.82 -15.45
C GLU A 54 2.26 -8.97 -14.76
N LEU A 55 3.00 -10.05 -14.43
CA LEU A 55 2.45 -11.15 -13.64
C LEU A 55 2.06 -10.70 -12.23
N PHE A 56 2.84 -9.83 -11.59
CA PHE A 56 2.50 -9.31 -10.26
C PHE A 56 1.22 -8.45 -10.30
N LEU A 57 1.11 -7.56 -11.28
CA LEU A 57 -0.10 -6.76 -11.49
C LEU A 57 -1.33 -7.65 -11.74
N ALA A 58 -1.19 -8.66 -12.62
CA ALA A 58 -2.30 -9.51 -13.03
C ALA A 58 -2.74 -10.51 -11.94
N PHE A 59 -1.81 -11.13 -11.22
CA PHE A 59 -2.12 -12.18 -10.23
C PHE A 59 -2.25 -11.68 -8.79
N VAL A 60 -1.66 -10.53 -8.45
CA VAL A 60 -1.70 -10.00 -7.08
C VAL A 60 -2.59 -8.76 -7.01
N ILE A 61 -2.28 -7.71 -7.77
CA ILE A 61 -2.99 -6.44 -7.65
C ILE A 61 -4.42 -6.54 -8.18
N ALA A 62 -4.63 -7.08 -9.38
CA ALA A 62 -5.97 -7.14 -9.97
C ALA A 62 -6.98 -7.95 -9.14
N PRO A 63 -6.66 -9.17 -8.63
CA PRO A 63 -7.58 -9.92 -7.79
C PRO A 63 -7.82 -9.28 -6.42
N LEU A 64 -6.80 -8.62 -5.86
CA LEU A 64 -6.93 -7.88 -4.60
C LEU A 64 -7.93 -6.74 -4.76
N ASN A 65 -7.72 -5.88 -5.76
CA ASN A 65 -8.61 -4.74 -6.05
C ASN A 65 -10.03 -5.21 -6.40
N PHE A 66 -10.16 -6.34 -7.12
CA PHE A 66 -11.47 -6.91 -7.43
C PHE A 66 -12.22 -7.38 -6.17
N ARG A 67 -11.50 -8.01 -5.23
CA ARG A 67 -12.06 -8.41 -3.95
C ARG A 67 -12.47 -7.21 -3.11
N GLU A 68 -11.63 -6.17 -3.05
CA GLU A 68 -11.91 -4.93 -2.32
C GLU A 68 -13.14 -4.20 -2.89
N GLY A 69 -13.26 -4.15 -4.22
CA GLY A 69 -14.46 -3.64 -4.88
C GLY A 69 -15.74 -4.42 -4.53
N GLN A 70 -15.65 -5.75 -4.33
CA GLN A 70 -16.79 -6.57 -3.91
C GLN A 70 -17.14 -6.42 -2.43
N GLU A 71 -16.16 -6.25 -1.54
CA GLU A 71 -16.38 -6.03 -0.10
C GLU A 71 -16.95 -4.62 0.17
N THR A 72 -16.89 -3.70 -0.80
CA THR A 72 -17.35 -2.32 -0.67
C THR A 72 -18.87 -2.18 -0.74
N HIS A 73 -19.46 -1.50 0.25
CA HIS A 73 -20.90 -1.23 0.29
C HIS A 73 -21.30 -0.03 -0.59
N PHE A 74 -21.94 -0.30 -1.73
CA PHE A 74 -22.38 0.72 -2.69
C PHE A 74 -23.21 1.87 -2.07
N LYS A 75 -24.13 1.57 -1.15
CA LYS A 75 -24.96 2.59 -0.47
C LYS A 75 -24.13 3.60 0.33
N SER A 76 -23.05 3.15 0.97
CA SER A 76 -22.15 4.00 1.74
C SER A 76 -21.29 4.88 0.81
N LEU A 77 -20.85 4.33 -0.32
CA LEU A 77 -20.11 5.07 -1.35
C LEU A 77 -20.95 6.23 -1.90
N VAL A 78 -22.21 5.97 -2.28
CA VAL A 78 -23.12 7.03 -2.77
C VAL A 78 -23.37 8.09 -1.70
N LYS A 79 -23.53 7.69 -0.43
CA LYS A 79 -23.74 8.61 0.70
C LYS A 79 -22.58 9.58 0.91
N TYR A 80 -21.34 9.12 0.75
CA TYR A 80 -20.13 9.93 0.98
C TYR A 80 -19.42 10.37 -0.30
N ARG A 81 -20.03 10.18 -1.47
CA ARG A 81 -19.42 10.42 -2.80
C ARG A 81 -18.70 11.76 -2.94
N SER A 82 -19.28 12.84 -2.42
CA SER A 82 -18.70 14.18 -2.54
C SER A 82 -17.40 14.30 -1.77
N MET A 83 -17.31 13.65 -0.60
CA MET A 83 -16.11 13.66 0.22
C MET A 83 -15.05 12.73 -0.39
N ILE A 84 -15.46 11.53 -0.82
CA ILE A 84 -14.55 10.56 -1.45
C ILE A 84 -13.93 11.17 -2.71
N LEU A 85 -14.74 11.78 -3.58
CA LEU A 85 -14.24 12.46 -4.78
C LEU A 85 -13.28 13.61 -4.45
N TYR A 86 -13.51 14.31 -3.33
CA TYR A 86 -12.59 15.36 -2.87
C TYR A 86 -11.26 14.81 -2.37
N LEU A 87 -11.24 13.66 -1.67
CA LEU A 87 -9.98 13.06 -1.23
C LEU A 87 -9.21 12.44 -2.40
N ILE A 88 -9.91 11.75 -3.30
CA ILE A 88 -9.28 11.07 -4.44
C ILE A 88 -8.82 12.07 -5.52
N LEU A 89 -9.66 12.98 -6.00
CA LEU A 89 -9.27 13.89 -7.09
C LEU A 89 -8.30 14.98 -6.59
N PRO A 90 -8.75 16.06 -5.93
CA PRO A 90 -7.83 17.12 -5.58
C PRO A 90 -6.75 16.67 -4.59
N GLY A 91 -7.03 15.72 -3.68
CA GLY A 91 -6.04 15.19 -2.76
C GLY A 91 -4.88 14.48 -3.47
N VAL A 92 -5.15 13.51 -4.36
CA VAL A 92 -4.09 12.79 -5.09
C VAL A 92 -3.37 13.70 -6.08
N PHE A 93 -4.08 14.60 -6.78
CA PHE A 93 -3.42 15.55 -7.68
C PHE A 93 -2.49 16.51 -6.92
N LEU A 94 -2.94 17.06 -5.80
CA LEU A 94 -2.13 17.97 -4.99
C LEU A 94 -0.90 17.26 -4.43
N THR A 95 -1.07 16.06 -3.85
CA THR A 95 0.05 15.27 -3.31
C THR A 95 1.03 14.88 -4.41
N THR A 96 0.55 14.47 -5.59
CA THR A 96 1.41 14.17 -6.75
C THR A 96 2.24 15.36 -7.18
N ILE A 97 1.63 16.54 -7.28
CA ILE A 97 2.33 17.78 -7.67
C ILE A 97 3.36 18.17 -6.61
N VAL A 98 2.95 18.20 -5.34
CA VAL A 98 3.84 18.59 -4.23
C VAL A 98 5.00 17.62 -4.12
N ILE A 99 4.75 16.32 -4.06
CA ILE A 99 5.81 15.30 -3.94
C ILE A 99 6.70 15.32 -5.18
N GLY A 100 6.16 15.46 -6.39
CA GLY A 100 6.96 15.51 -7.60
C GLY A 100 7.87 16.75 -7.68
N LEU A 101 7.38 17.92 -7.29
CA LEU A 101 8.22 19.12 -7.22
C LEU A 101 9.27 19.01 -6.12
N VAL A 102 8.91 18.51 -4.94
CA VAL A 102 9.84 18.25 -3.84
C VAL A 102 10.92 17.25 -4.25
N ALA A 103 10.55 16.16 -4.94
CA ALA A 103 11.48 15.17 -5.45
C ALA A 103 12.47 15.81 -6.44
N LYS A 104 11.98 16.65 -7.36
CA LYS A 104 12.85 17.39 -8.29
C LYS A 104 13.86 18.29 -7.58
N SER A 105 13.47 18.93 -6.48
CA SER A 105 14.34 19.86 -5.75
C SER A 105 15.31 19.18 -4.78
N ILE A 106 14.93 18.05 -4.18
CA ILE A 106 15.73 17.35 -3.16
C ILE A 106 16.63 16.27 -3.75
N LEU A 107 16.19 15.58 -4.81
CA LEU A 107 17.00 14.50 -5.38
C LEU A 107 18.28 15.08 -5.99
N PRO A 108 19.46 14.55 -5.65
CA PRO A 108 20.74 15.00 -6.19
C PRO A 108 20.96 14.56 -7.66
N ILE A 109 19.91 14.08 -8.34
CA ILE A 109 19.94 13.51 -9.68
C ILE A 109 18.96 14.29 -10.54
N GLU A 110 19.41 14.74 -11.72
CA GLU A 110 18.54 15.39 -12.70
C GLU A 110 17.58 14.37 -13.33
N LEU A 111 16.36 14.32 -12.81
CA LEU A 111 15.28 13.50 -13.36
C LEU A 111 14.34 14.35 -14.21
N PRO A 112 13.82 13.80 -15.33
CA PRO A 112 12.74 14.42 -16.07
C PRO A 112 11.54 14.69 -15.16
N LEU A 113 10.85 15.81 -15.37
CA LEU A 113 9.70 16.20 -14.56
C LEU A 113 8.61 15.11 -14.54
N ALA A 114 8.45 14.39 -15.65
CA ALA A 114 7.53 13.26 -15.76
C ALA A 114 7.87 12.12 -14.77
N ALA A 115 9.15 11.82 -14.57
CA ALA A 115 9.58 10.80 -13.61
C ALA A 115 9.33 11.24 -12.16
N CYS A 116 9.55 12.51 -11.85
CA CYS A 116 9.25 13.05 -10.52
C CYS A 116 7.73 13.02 -10.22
N PHE A 117 6.89 13.39 -11.19
CA PHE A 117 5.44 13.25 -11.02
C PHE A 117 4.99 11.79 -10.98
N ALA A 118 5.65 10.87 -11.69
CA ALA A 118 5.37 9.45 -11.56
C ALA A 118 5.67 8.92 -10.14
N LEU A 119 6.75 9.41 -9.51
CA LEU A 119 7.04 9.12 -8.09
C LEU A 119 5.99 9.73 -7.15
N GLY A 120 5.54 10.95 -7.43
CA GLY A 120 4.44 11.56 -6.67
C GLY A 120 3.14 10.75 -6.80
N ALA A 121 2.83 10.29 -8.00
CA ALA A 121 1.62 9.52 -8.28
C ALA A 121 1.67 8.12 -7.67
N SER A 122 2.84 7.49 -7.55
CA SER A 122 2.96 6.18 -6.90
C SER A 122 2.82 6.25 -5.37
N LEU A 123 3.09 7.42 -4.78
CA LEU A 123 2.95 7.68 -3.33
C LEU A 123 1.62 8.35 -2.95
N GLY A 124 0.85 8.82 -3.94
CA GLY A 124 -0.40 9.57 -3.73
C GLY A 124 -1.55 8.74 -3.17
N PRO A 125 -1.88 7.56 -3.73
CA PRO A 125 -2.98 6.72 -3.24
C PRO A 125 -2.80 6.31 -1.78
N THR A 126 -3.86 6.41 -0.99
CA THR A 126 -3.89 6.01 0.42
C THR A 126 -4.23 4.52 0.56
N ASP A 127 -3.50 3.78 1.40
CA ASP A 127 -3.72 2.34 1.61
C ASP A 127 -4.76 2.08 2.72
N ALA A 128 -5.93 1.55 2.35
CA ALA A 128 -6.96 1.16 3.31
C ALA A 128 -6.50 0.07 4.28
N VAL A 129 -5.60 -0.83 3.87
CA VAL A 129 -5.10 -1.92 4.72
C VAL A 129 -4.30 -1.34 5.88
N ALA A 130 -3.42 -0.38 5.60
CA ALA A 130 -2.68 0.35 6.63
C ALA A 130 -3.63 1.10 7.57
N PHE A 131 -4.66 1.79 7.04
CA PHE A 131 -5.66 2.46 7.86
C PHE A 131 -6.42 1.50 8.77
N ILE A 132 -6.91 0.37 8.24
CA ILE A 132 -7.67 -0.65 9.00
C ILE A 132 -6.81 -1.26 10.12
N ALA A 133 -5.51 -1.46 9.88
CA ALA A 133 -4.59 -1.93 10.90
C ALA A 133 -4.44 -0.92 12.05
N MET A 134 -4.52 0.39 11.76
CA MET A 134 -4.51 1.46 12.76
C MET A 134 -5.88 1.67 13.44
N SER A 135 -6.99 1.57 12.70
CA SER A 135 -8.34 1.80 13.22
C SER A 135 -8.77 0.76 14.26
N LYS A 136 -8.20 -0.45 14.22
CA LYS A 136 -8.36 -1.46 15.27
C LYS A 136 -7.75 -1.05 16.62
N ARG A 137 -6.89 -0.03 16.63
CA ARG A 137 -6.08 0.38 17.78
C ARG A 137 -6.45 1.77 18.28
N PHE A 138 -6.81 2.66 17.36
CA PHE A 138 -7.21 4.03 17.65
C PHE A 138 -8.70 4.22 17.41
N HIS A 139 -9.36 4.92 18.32
CA HIS A 139 -10.79 5.22 18.20
C HIS A 139 -10.99 6.38 17.24
N PHE A 140 -11.64 6.12 16.11
CA PHE A 140 -12.07 7.14 15.16
C PHE A 140 -13.59 7.31 15.25
N PRO A 141 -14.12 8.53 15.01
CA PRO A 141 -15.55 8.70 14.80
C PRO A 141 -16.02 7.84 13.62
N LYS A 142 -17.13 7.11 13.78
CA LYS A 142 -17.66 6.18 12.76
C LYS A 142 -17.78 6.79 11.36
N ARG A 143 -18.09 8.09 11.28
CA ARG A 143 -18.16 8.83 10.02
C ARG A 143 -16.79 8.89 9.31
N VAL A 144 -15.74 9.22 10.04
CA VAL A 144 -14.37 9.34 9.52
C VAL A 144 -13.85 7.96 9.11
N GLU A 145 -14.07 6.96 9.96
CA GLU A 145 -13.67 5.58 9.67
C GLU A 145 -14.32 5.05 8.38
N ASN A 146 -15.61 5.31 8.18
CA ASN A 146 -16.30 4.89 6.95
C ASN A 146 -15.80 5.64 5.71
N ILE A 147 -15.50 6.93 5.82
CA ILE A 147 -14.99 7.71 4.68
C ILE A 147 -13.59 7.24 4.30
N LEU A 148 -12.68 7.09 5.28
CA LEU A 148 -11.29 6.69 5.03
C LEU A 148 -11.18 5.25 4.53
N LYS A 149 -12.05 4.34 5.01
CA LYS A 149 -12.16 3.01 4.42
C LYS A 149 -12.53 3.10 2.94
N LEU A 150 -13.57 3.86 2.60
CA LEU A 150 -14.06 3.97 1.21
C LEU A 150 -13.11 4.72 0.26
N GLU A 151 -12.18 5.52 0.78
CA GLU A 151 -11.19 6.24 -0.03
C GLU A 151 -10.01 5.35 -0.42
N GLY A 152 -9.53 4.51 0.51
CA GLY A 152 -8.39 3.63 0.24
C GLY A 152 -8.76 2.32 -0.45
N PHE A 153 -10.00 2.20 -0.96
CA PHE A 153 -10.54 1.05 -1.69
C PHE A 153 -10.99 1.45 -3.11
#